data_AF-A0A845XXR5-F1
#
_entry.id   AF-A0A845XXR5-F1
#
_cell.length_a   1.000
_cell.length_b   1.000
_cell.length_c   1.000
_cell.angle_alpha   90.00
_cell.angle_beta   90.00
_cell.angle_gamma   90.00
#
_symmetry.space_group_name_H-M   'P 1'
#
loop_
_entity.id
_entity.type
_entity.pdbx_description
1 polymer ?
#
loop_
_entity_poly.entity_id
_entity_poly.type
_entity_poly.pdbx_seq_one_letter_code
_entity_poly.pdbx_strand_id
1 'polypeptide(L)' 'AFYKYKVNNNISVTPGVIWLLNPNQSSDNDDVVIGTLRTTFTF' A
#
# COMPACT_ATOMS: atom_id res chain seq x y z
N ALA A 1 14.75 -1.49 9.27
CA ALA A 1 14.10 -2.24 10.37
C ALA A 1 12.63 -2.43 10.01
N PHE A 2 12.10 -3.66 10.04
CA PHE A 2 10.68 -3.95 9.81
C PHE A 2 9.96 -3.99 11.15
N TYR A 3 9.13 -2.97 11.45
CA TYR A 3 8.33 -2.92 12.68
C TYR A 3 6.97 -3.55 12.43
N LYS A 4 6.72 -4.71 13.04
CA LYS A 4 5.45 -5.44 12.92
C LYS A 4 4.64 -5.21 14.20
N TYR A 5 3.71 -4.26 14.18
CA TYR A 5 2.83 -3.99 15.32
C TYR A 5 1.64 -4.97 15.29
N LYS A 6 1.61 -5.94 16.22
CA LYS A 6 0.49 -6.88 16.39
C LYS A 6 -0.61 -6.20 17.23
N VAL A 7 -1.76 -5.90 16.64
CA VAL A 7 -2.92 -5.33 17.36
C VAL A 7 -3.75 -6.44 18.04
N ASN A 8 -3.88 -7.62 17.43
CA ASN A 8 -4.38 -8.86 18.03
C ASN A 8 -4.02 -10.06 17.09
N ASN A 9 -3.95 -11.30 17.57
CA ASN A 9 -3.55 -12.46 16.74
C ASN A 9 -4.53 -12.78 15.59
N ASN A 10 -5.72 -12.15 15.60
CA ASN A 10 -6.80 -12.34 14.64
C ASN A 10 -6.86 -11.26 13.54
N ILE A 11 -6.06 -10.20 13.64
CA ILE A 11 -6.11 -9.06 12.71
C ILE A 11 -4.72 -8.73 12.21
N SER A 12 -4.52 -8.82 10.90
CA SER A 12 -3.29 -8.42 10.21
C SER A 12 -3.57 -7.22 9.33
N VAL A 13 -2.71 -6.20 9.39
CA VAL A 13 -2.79 -5.01 8.54
C VAL A 13 -1.53 -4.94 7.69
N THR A 14 -1.70 -4.87 6.37
CA THR A 14 -0.63 -4.76 5.39
C THR A 14 -0.79 -3.47 4.58
N PRO A 15 -0.04 -2.41 4.90
CA PRO A 15 0.04 -1.23 4.04
C PRO A 15 0.90 -1.52 2.81
N GLY A 16 0.62 -0.85 1.70
CA GLY A 16 1.43 -0.89 0.49
C GLY A 16 1.35 0.45 -0.23
N VAL A 17 2.43 0.85 -0.90
CA VAL A 17 2.48 2.07 -1.70
C VAL A 17 2.90 1.68 -3.10
N ILE A 18 2.16 2.14 -4.10
CA ILE A 18 2.48 1.96 -5.51
C ILE A 18 2.78 3.35 -6.06
N TRP A 19 3.99 3.54 -6.56
CA TRP A 19 4.37 4.73 -7.31
C TRP A 19 4.34 4.38 -8.79
N LEU A 20 3.49 5.07 -9.55
CA LEU A 20 3.43 4.95 -11.00
C LEU A 20 4.02 6.19 -11.64
N LEU A 21 5.24 6.05 -12.16
CA LEU A 21 5.93 7.08 -12.93
C LEU A 21 5.41 7.07 -14.37
N ASN A 22 4.97 8.22 -14.87
CA ASN A 22 4.46 8.40 -16.24
C ASN A 22 3.39 7.38 -16.66
N PRO A 23 2.23 7.31 -15.98
CA PRO A 23 1.11 6.52 -16.49
C PRO A 23 0.80 7.01 -17.91
N ASN A 24 0.89 6.13 -18.92
CA ASN A 24 0.53 6.37 -20.33
C ASN A 24 1.62 6.97 -21.27
N GLN A 25 2.92 6.95 -20.93
CA GLN A 25 4.03 7.41 -21.83
C GLN A 25 3.86 8.82 -22.44
N SER A 26 3.02 9.67 -21.86
CA SER A 26 2.87 11.08 -22.22
C SER A 26 3.64 11.93 -21.21
N SER A 27 4.44 12.88 -21.69
CA SER A 27 5.25 13.79 -20.88
C SER A 27 4.44 14.81 -20.07
N ASP A 28 3.10 14.79 -20.19
CA ASP A 28 2.15 15.69 -19.54
C ASP A 28 1.39 15.04 -18.37
N ASN A 29 1.67 13.77 -18.05
CA ASN A 29 0.97 13.08 -16.96
C ASN A 29 1.80 13.11 -15.68
N ASP A 30 1.32 13.89 -14.71
CA ASP A 30 1.87 13.96 -13.35
C ASP A 30 2.01 12.56 -12.72
N ASP A 31 3.11 12.35 -11.99
CA ASP A 31 3.37 11.11 -11.26
C ASP A 31 2.22 10.76 -10.30
N VAL A 32 1.76 9.51 -10.34
CA VAL A 32 0.64 9.06 -9.50
C VAL A 32 1.15 8.20 -8.35
N VAL A 33 0.82 8.61 -7.12
CA VAL A 33 1.09 7.83 -5.91
C VAL A 33 -0.21 7.22 -5.39
N ILE A 34 -0.24 5.90 -5.31
CA ILE A 34 -1.39 5.13 -4.82
C ILE A 34 -1.02 4.51 -3.46
N GLY A 35 -1.70 4.95 -2.42
CA GLY A 35 -1.67 4.29 -1.10
C GLY A 35 -2.67 3.14 -1.05
N THR A 36 -2.24 1.98 -0.57
CA THR A 36 -3.09 0.80 -0.36
C THR A 36 -3.01 0.33 1.09
N LEU A 37 -4.12 -0.15 1.63
CA LEU A 37 -4.19 -0.74 2.96
C LEU A 37 -5.06 -2.00 2.91
N ARG A 38 -4.45 -3.15 3.19
CA ARG A 38 -5.16 -4.43 3.28
C ARG A 38 -5.29 -4.85 4.73
N THR A 39 -6.52 -5.10 5.17
CA THR A 39 -6.82 -5.67 6.49
C THR A 39 -7.30 -7.10 6.31
N THR A 40 -6.73 -8.03 7.08
CA THR A 40 -7.09 -9.46 7.07
C THR A 40 -7.56 -9.84 8.47
N PHE A 41 -8.76 -10.40 8.54
CA PHE A 41 -9.38 -10.87 9.78
C PHE A 41 -9.45 -12.40 9.74
N THR A 42 -9.07 -13.04 10.84
CA THR A 42 -9.05 -14.50 11.02
C THR A 42 -9.93 -14.82 12.22
N PHE A 43 -11.02 -15.53 11.99
CA PHE A 43 -12.03 -15.88 12.99
C PHE A 43 -11.90 -17.35 13.40
#